data_AF-A0A7D5TCH6-F1
#
_entry.id   AF-A0A7D5TCH6-F1
#
_cell.length_a   1.000
_cell.length_b   1.000
_cell.length_c   1.000
_cell.angle_alpha   90.00
_cell.angle_beta   90.00
_cell.angle_gamma   90.00
#
_symmetry.space_group_name_H-M   'P 1'
#
loop_
_entity.id
_entity.type
_entity.pdbx_description
1 polymer ?
#
loop_
_entity_poly.entity_id
_entity_poly.type
_entity_poly.pdbx_seq_one_letter_code
_entity_poly.pdbx_strand_id
1 'polypeptide(L)'
;MVDEPKISRRALLATSIAAGASLAGCSGESDPTDTPDPATDPPTATPTDTPTATDTPTATPTATETETPTETPTPADPTPSLDEFSYPGGASREGIGAAQLYRTHESALTDAGAATVAGETHTVAANFEDTVTVTKRLADGGISVTREAAQGGTAETSWSPSDDPRAFVQMESGFEEHYRIDNQAPEPNEVVEFRRFRLLLAGAEWGEAKEVAETDDGQYAVVYEATGVADEQSLLRLVFGDRVAEFEAALAVTESGHVREITYDITAETGNGRRREEVTRAVTGVGETTVEEPDWAATAREEGVQFEMETTDDGAAVAVEMVNGNEVPAEARVALSDAQGRGQTQLPDPLTTGDQLFLALTEQNGLSVSTDGAPDDGRQLEGFARVTIRDRGFQLFVAESRL
;
A
#
# COMPACT_ATOMS: atom_id res chain seq x y z
N MET A 1 10.62 24.88 37.07
CA MET A 1 10.51 25.63 35.80
C MET A 1 11.65 25.14 34.94
N VAL A 2 11.38 24.07 34.20
CA VAL A 2 12.30 23.51 33.20
C VAL A 2 11.76 24.02 31.88
N ASP A 3 12.57 24.79 31.16
CA ASP A 3 12.25 25.28 29.83
C ASP A 3 12.12 24.08 28.89
N GLU A 4 10.91 23.86 28.38
CA GLU A 4 10.65 23.00 27.22
C GLU A 4 11.25 23.67 25.97
N PRO A 5 12.09 22.99 25.20
CA PRO A 5 12.58 23.53 23.94
C PRO A 5 11.43 23.56 22.94
N LYS A 6 10.96 24.76 22.59
CA LYS A 6 10.09 24.97 21.44
C LYS A 6 10.84 24.58 20.17
N ILE A 7 10.51 23.42 19.61
CA ILE A 7 10.98 22.98 18.30
C ILE A 7 10.36 23.94 17.26
N SER A 8 11.22 24.72 16.62
CA SER A 8 10.85 25.72 15.63
C SER A 8 10.42 25.06 14.32
N ARG A 9 9.12 25.12 14.02
CA ARG A 9 8.43 24.65 12.80
C ARG A 9 8.72 25.50 11.55
N ARG A 10 9.99 25.66 11.17
CA ARG A 10 10.38 26.28 9.89
C ARG A 10 11.53 25.51 9.26
N ALA A 11 11.23 24.34 8.72
CA ALA A 11 12.04 23.60 7.75
C ALA A 11 11.20 22.45 7.16
N LEU A 12 10.06 22.77 6.53
CA LEU A 12 9.51 21.91 5.48
C LEU A 12 10.28 22.27 4.20
N LEU A 13 10.71 21.24 3.46
CA LEU A 13 11.60 21.25 2.28
C LEU A 13 13.11 21.41 2.55
N ALA A 14 13.77 20.27 2.81
CA ALA A 14 15.01 19.81 2.15
C ALA A 14 15.76 18.81 3.05
N THR A 15 15.58 17.51 2.83
CA THR A 15 16.46 16.48 3.39
C THR A 15 17.05 15.65 2.26
N SER A 16 18.27 16.03 1.87
CA SER A 16 19.16 15.27 1.00
C SER A 16 19.80 14.12 1.79
N ILE A 17 19.51 12.88 1.39
CA ILE A 17 20.17 11.70 1.92
C ILE A 17 21.57 11.59 1.29
N ALA A 18 22.60 11.95 2.06
CA ALA A 18 23.97 11.56 1.80
C ALA A 18 24.28 10.30 2.61
N ALA A 19 24.10 9.11 2.01
CA ALA A 19 24.55 7.85 2.58
C ALA A 19 26.03 7.64 2.24
N GLY A 20 26.90 7.88 3.22
CA GLY A 20 28.32 7.48 3.16
C GLY A 20 28.47 5.99 3.49
N ALA A 21 28.78 5.18 2.48
CA ALA A 21 29.11 3.77 2.65
C ALA A 21 30.51 3.61 3.28
N SER A 22 30.58 2.93 4.43
CA SER A 22 31.83 2.42 5.02
C SER A 22 31.70 0.91 5.17
N LEU A 23 32.12 0.15 4.15
CA LEU A 23 32.28 -1.30 4.22
C LEU A 23 33.76 -1.63 4.42
N ALA A 24 34.11 -2.20 5.57
CA ALA A 24 35.35 -2.94 5.73
C ALA A 24 35.26 -3.97 6.86
N GLY A 25 35.36 -5.25 6.50
CA GLY A 25 36.19 -6.22 7.22
C GLY A 25 35.47 -7.25 8.10
N CYS A 26 35.25 -8.44 7.55
CA CYS A 26 35.40 -9.70 8.29
C CYS A 26 35.87 -10.82 7.34
N SER A 27 37.19 -10.98 7.26
CA SER A 27 37.88 -12.26 6.97
C SER A 27 37.63 -13.21 8.15
N GLY A 28 37.39 -14.52 8.04
CA GLY A 28 37.86 -15.53 7.09
C GLY A 28 38.57 -16.61 7.90
N GLU A 29 38.13 -17.87 7.89
CA GLU A 29 38.93 -19.06 8.25
C GLU A 29 38.08 -20.34 8.04
N SER A 30 38.39 -21.17 7.04
CA SER A 30 37.99 -22.59 6.98
C SER A 30 38.95 -23.32 6.04
N ASP A 31 39.82 -24.13 6.63
CA ASP A 31 40.82 -24.97 5.97
C ASP A 31 40.17 -26.19 5.28
N PRO A 32 40.80 -26.74 4.21
CA PRO A 32 40.22 -27.74 3.33
C PRO A 32 40.62 -29.18 3.72
N THR A 33 39.81 -30.15 3.30
CA THR A 33 40.26 -31.56 3.24
C THR A 33 40.09 -32.12 1.83
N ASP A 34 41.24 -32.57 1.35
CA ASP A 34 41.66 -33.09 0.05
C ASP A 34 40.94 -34.36 -0.49
N THR A 35 40.79 -34.38 -1.84
CA THR A 35 41.22 -35.46 -2.78
C THR A 35 40.31 -36.72 -2.94
N PRO A 36 40.29 -37.48 -4.09
CA PRO A 36 40.83 -37.29 -5.46
C PRO A 36 39.81 -37.43 -6.65
N ASP A 37 40.25 -36.88 -7.79
CA ASP A 37 39.90 -37.15 -9.20
C ASP A 37 40.36 -38.57 -9.64
N PRO A 38 39.72 -39.30 -10.60
CA PRO A 38 40.00 -39.10 -12.04
C PRO A 38 38.85 -39.46 -13.01
N ALA A 39 38.75 -38.78 -14.16
CA ALA A 39 38.88 -39.43 -15.49
C ALA A 39 38.65 -38.46 -16.67
N THR A 40 39.65 -38.45 -17.53
CA THR A 40 39.89 -37.71 -18.77
C THR A 40 39.15 -38.28 -19.99
N ASP A 41 38.72 -37.41 -20.92
CA ASP A 41 38.90 -37.44 -22.40
C ASP A 41 37.70 -36.78 -23.14
N PRO A 42 37.81 -36.34 -24.41
CA PRO A 42 38.80 -35.46 -25.07
C PRO A 42 38.09 -34.27 -25.80
N PRO A 43 38.81 -33.32 -26.47
CA PRO A 43 38.23 -32.03 -26.87
C PRO A 43 37.41 -32.09 -28.17
N THR A 44 36.29 -31.36 -28.21
CA THR A 44 35.50 -31.15 -29.44
C THR A 44 35.59 -29.71 -29.93
N ALA A 45 35.94 -29.62 -31.21
CA ALA A 45 36.27 -28.49 -32.07
C ALA A 45 35.67 -27.10 -31.76
N THR A 46 36.58 -26.13 -31.78
CA THR A 46 36.40 -24.68 -31.90
C THR A 46 35.88 -24.29 -33.31
N PRO A 47 34.73 -23.60 -33.46
CA PRO A 47 34.44 -22.87 -34.68
C PRO A 47 35.24 -21.57 -34.74
N THR A 48 35.85 -21.36 -35.89
CA THR A 48 36.69 -20.25 -36.31
C THR A 48 35.92 -18.93 -36.40
N ASP A 49 36.42 -17.89 -35.73
CA ASP A 49 35.97 -16.51 -35.92
C ASP A 49 36.22 -16.05 -37.36
N THR A 50 35.15 -15.66 -38.04
CA THR A 50 35.21 -14.96 -39.32
C THR A 50 35.57 -13.50 -39.04
N PRO A 51 36.60 -12.91 -39.69
CA PRO A 51 36.93 -11.51 -39.49
C PRO A 51 35.79 -10.63 -40.06
N THR A 52 35.01 -10.02 -39.17
CA THR A 52 34.08 -8.96 -39.51
C THR A 52 34.87 -7.75 -39.99
N ALA A 53 34.53 -7.25 -41.19
CA ALA A 53 35.14 -6.08 -41.78
C ALA A 53 35.03 -4.88 -40.83
N THR A 54 36.17 -4.27 -40.52
CA THR A 54 36.26 -3.03 -39.78
C THR A 54 35.77 -1.91 -40.69
N ASP A 55 34.55 -1.42 -40.45
CA ASP A 55 34.04 -0.22 -41.09
C ASP A 55 34.93 0.97 -40.74
N THR A 56 35.41 1.64 -41.78
CA THR A 56 36.22 2.84 -41.69
C THR A 56 35.36 3.96 -41.09
N PRO A 57 35.78 4.65 -40.01
CA PRO A 57 34.98 5.72 -39.43
C PRO A 57 34.82 6.84 -40.46
N THR A 58 33.59 6.99 -40.96
CA THR A 58 33.21 8.16 -41.75
C THR A 58 33.19 9.35 -40.80
N ALA A 59 33.97 10.39 -41.12
CA ALA A 59 34.03 11.60 -40.30
C ALA A 59 32.62 12.19 -40.13
N THR A 60 32.07 12.05 -38.93
CA THR A 60 30.81 12.67 -38.54
C THR A 60 30.98 14.18 -38.64
N PRO A 61 30.14 14.90 -39.41
CA PRO A 61 30.21 16.35 -39.47
C PRO A 61 29.99 16.90 -38.06
N THR A 62 30.95 17.67 -37.56
CA THR A 62 30.84 18.42 -36.32
C THR A 62 29.66 19.38 -36.45
N ALA A 63 28.56 19.10 -35.77
CA ALA A 63 27.41 19.99 -35.69
C ALA A 63 27.90 21.32 -35.12
N THR A 64 27.73 22.39 -35.89
CA THR A 64 27.95 23.75 -35.40
C THR A 64 26.90 24.00 -34.32
N GLU A 65 27.35 24.24 -33.09
CA GLU A 65 26.48 24.60 -31.97
C GLU A 65 25.66 25.84 -32.37
N THR A 66 24.40 25.59 -32.68
CA THR A 66 23.42 26.66 -32.84
C THR A 66 23.11 27.12 -31.42
N GLU A 67 23.48 28.36 -31.09
CA GLU A 67 23.15 28.94 -29.79
C GLU A 67 21.63 28.87 -29.60
N THR A 68 21.19 27.94 -28.76
CA THR A 68 19.81 27.85 -28.31
C THR A 68 19.47 29.19 -27.65
N PRO A 69 18.43 29.90 -28.09
CA PRO A 69 18.06 31.17 -27.48
C PRO A 69 17.82 30.92 -25.98
N THR A 70 18.57 31.61 -25.15
CA THR A 70 18.33 31.63 -23.70
C THR A 70 16.93 32.20 -23.49
N GLU A 71 15.98 31.34 -23.10
CA GLU A 71 14.65 31.79 -22.73
C GLU A 71 14.79 32.79 -21.58
N THR A 72 14.31 34.00 -21.81
CA THR A 72 14.21 35.01 -20.75
C THR A 72 13.13 34.51 -19.80
N PRO A 73 13.41 34.37 -18.48
CA PRO A 73 12.42 33.86 -17.55
C PRO A 73 11.19 34.77 -17.59
N THR A 74 10.05 34.19 -17.98
CA THR A 74 8.76 34.85 -17.84
C THR A 74 8.53 35.10 -16.35
N PRO A 75 8.12 36.31 -15.92
CA PRO A 75 7.80 36.56 -14.51
C PRO A 75 6.74 35.55 -14.08
N ALA A 76 6.98 34.82 -12.99
CA ALA A 76 5.95 33.99 -12.38
C ALA A 76 4.79 34.89 -11.93
N ASP A 77 3.55 34.47 -12.23
CA ASP A 77 2.38 35.16 -11.71
C ASP A 77 2.41 35.12 -10.17
N PRO A 78 2.01 36.20 -9.50
CA PRO A 78 2.03 36.24 -8.04
C PRO A 78 1.02 35.23 -7.49
N THR A 79 1.44 34.42 -6.51
CA THR A 79 0.55 33.55 -5.74
C THR A 79 -0.59 34.39 -5.14
N PRO A 80 -1.86 34.00 -5.30
CA PRO A 80 -3.00 34.77 -4.79
C PRO A 80 -2.96 34.84 -3.27
N SER A 81 -3.40 35.96 -2.72
CA SER A 81 -3.56 36.11 -1.28
C SER A 81 -4.78 35.33 -0.76
N LEU A 82 -4.85 35.10 0.56
CA LEU A 82 -6.02 34.49 1.21
C LEU A 82 -7.33 35.25 0.96
N ASP A 83 -7.26 36.55 0.65
CA ASP A 83 -8.40 37.41 0.33
C ASP A 83 -8.86 37.25 -1.13
N GLU A 84 -7.98 36.77 -2.01
CA GLU A 84 -8.24 36.58 -3.44
C GLU A 84 -8.63 35.12 -3.77
N PHE A 85 -8.26 34.17 -2.90
CA PHE A 85 -8.55 32.75 -3.08
C PHE A 85 -10.05 32.44 -3.08
N SER A 86 -10.50 31.65 -4.07
CA SER A 86 -11.90 31.23 -4.16
C SER A 86 -12.17 29.98 -3.33
N TYR A 87 -12.65 30.15 -2.10
CA TYR A 87 -12.91 29.03 -1.19
C TYR A 87 -14.05 28.13 -1.68
N PRO A 88 -13.85 26.80 -1.72
CA PRO A 88 -14.89 25.84 -2.03
C PRO A 88 -15.88 25.64 -0.88
N GLY A 89 -16.99 24.94 -1.15
CA GLY A 89 -17.99 24.63 -0.14
C GLY A 89 -17.40 23.90 1.07
N GLY A 90 -17.54 24.47 2.26
CA GLY A 90 -17.03 23.90 3.51
C GLY A 90 -15.62 24.33 3.89
N ALA A 91 -14.95 25.14 3.06
CA ALA A 91 -13.72 25.85 3.42
C ALA A 91 -14.00 27.36 3.47
N SER A 92 -13.28 28.08 4.33
CA SER A 92 -13.36 29.53 4.44
C SER A 92 -12.10 30.08 5.08
N ARG A 93 -11.89 31.40 5.07
CA ARG A 93 -10.78 32.02 5.82
C ARG A 93 -10.82 31.69 7.31
N GLU A 94 -12.02 31.56 7.88
CA GLU A 94 -12.25 31.34 9.31
C GLU A 94 -12.05 29.87 9.74
N GLY A 95 -11.96 28.94 8.77
CA GLY A 95 -11.71 27.52 9.02
C GLY A 95 -12.56 26.60 8.15
N ILE A 96 -12.72 25.36 8.62
CA ILE A 96 -13.33 24.25 7.87
C ILE A 96 -14.65 23.82 8.50
N GLY A 97 -15.71 23.78 7.68
CA GLY A 97 -16.94 23.05 7.96
C GLY A 97 -16.82 21.59 7.53
N ALA A 98 -16.29 20.73 8.42
CA ALA A 98 -15.89 19.34 8.12
C ALA A 98 -16.90 18.54 7.28
N ALA A 99 -18.18 18.52 7.67
CA ALA A 99 -19.22 17.76 6.96
C ALA A 99 -19.56 18.32 5.58
N GLN A 100 -19.39 19.63 5.36
CA GLN A 100 -19.59 20.25 4.05
C GLN A 100 -18.36 20.03 3.17
N LEU A 101 -17.15 20.20 3.70
CA LEU A 101 -15.91 19.96 2.96
C LEU A 101 -15.80 18.51 2.50
N TYR A 102 -16.15 17.54 3.36
CA TYR A 102 -16.20 16.13 2.99
C TYR A 102 -17.08 15.89 1.76
N ARG A 103 -18.31 16.44 1.75
CA ARG A 103 -19.25 16.27 0.63
C ARG A 103 -18.74 16.93 -0.65
N THR A 104 -18.12 18.12 -0.53
CA THR A 104 -17.53 18.81 -1.68
C THR A 104 -16.38 17.99 -2.28
N HIS A 105 -15.50 17.45 -1.44
CA HIS A 105 -14.40 16.59 -1.88
C HIS A 105 -14.89 15.29 -2.52
N GLU A 106 -15.84 14.60 -1.87
CA GLU A 106 -16.47 13.39 -2.39
C GLU A 106 -17.12 13.63 -3.76
N SER A 107 -17.85 14.73 -3.91
CA SER A 107 -18.45 15.11 -5.20
C SER A 107 -17.39 15.40 -6.24
N ALA A 108 -16.35 16.19 -5.91
CA ALA A 108 -15.28 16.53 -6.84
C ALA A 108 -14.56 15.29 -7.40
N LEU A 109 -14.26 14.29 -6.55
CA LEU A 109 -13.61 13.06 -7.01
C LEU A 109 -14.57 12.12 -7.75
N THR A 110 -15.82 12.02 -7.31
CA THR A 110 -16.83 11.16 -7.97
C THR A 110 -17.20 11.70 -9.35
N ASP A 111 -17.41 13.02 -9.46
CA ASP A 111 -17.75 13.67 -10.72
C ASP A 111 -16.60 13.62 -11.72
N ALA A 112 -15.35 13.64 -11.24
CA ALA A 112 -14.18 13.50 -12.08
C ALA A 112 -13.99 12.08 -12.63
N GLY A 113 -14.49 11.06 -11.93
CA GLY A 113 -14.41 9.65 -12.34
C GLY A 113 -13.00 9.02 -12.30
N ALA A 114 -11.95 9.83 -12.16
CA ALA A 114 -10.57 9.38 -12.11
C ALA A 114 -9.74 10.19 -11.12
N ALA A 115 -8.85 9.52 -10.37
CA ALA A 115 -7.91 10.16 -9.44
C ALA A 115 -6.77 9.22 -9.06
N THR A 116 -5.64 9.80 -8.64
CA THR A 116 -4.51 9.08 -8.06
C THR A 116 -4.32 9.52 -6.60
N VAL A 117 -4.32 8.58 -5.67
CA VAL A 117 -3.97 8.80 -4.25
C VAL A 117 -2.64 8.14 -3.96
N ALA A 118 -1.63 8.92 -3.59
CA ALA A 118 -0.30 8.42 -3.26
C ALA A 118 0.15 8.93 -1.89
N GLY A 119 1.06 8.21 -1.24
CA GLY A 119 1.69 8.70 -0.01
C GLY A 119 2.31 7.60 0.83
N GLU A 120 2.65 7.95 2.07
CA GLU A 120 3.36 7.06 2.98
C GLU A 120 2.71 7.03 4.37
N THR A 121 2.89 5.93 5.07
CA THR A 121 2.51 5.78 6.48
C THR A 121 3.67 5.17 7.23
N HIS A 122 4.24 5.95 8.14
CA HIS A 122 5.23 5.49 9.10
C HIS A 122 4.53 5.16 10.41
N THR A 123 4.71 3.93 10.88
CA THR A 123 4.11 3.42 12.11
C THR A 123 5.21 3.09 13.10
N VAL A 124 5.08 3.60 14.33
CA VAL A 124 5.98 3.27 15.44
C VAL A 124 5.15 2.71 16.61
N ALA A 125 5.53 1.53 17.09
CA ALA A 125 4.99 0.89 18.28
C ALA A 125 6.13 0.25 19.08
N ALA A 126 5.83 -0.23 20.30
CA ALA A 126 6.85 -0.67 21.27
C ALA A 126 7.94 -1.62 20.73
N ASN A 127 7.61 -2.50 19.78
CA ASN A 127 8.54 -3.47 19.20
C ASN A 127 8.44 -3.54 17.67
N PHE A 128 7.88 -2.51 17.04
CA PHE A 128 7.57 -2.53 15.62
C PHE A 128 7.70 -1.13 15.05
N GLU A 129 8.47 -1.00 13.98
CA GLU A 129 8.59 0.22 13.19
C GLU A 129 8.54 -0.18 11.73
N ASP A 130 7.68 0.48 10.96
CA ASP A 130 7.49 0.17 9.54
C ASP A 130 7.05 1.42 8.78
N THR A 131 7.47 1.51 7.52
CA THR A 131 7.03 2.54 6.59
C THR A 131 6.45 1.86 5.37
N VAL A 132 5.22 2.22 5.06
CA VAL A 132 4.48 1.72 3.90
C VAL A 132 4.21 2.87 2.96
N THR A 133 4.71 2.76 1.73
CA THR A 133 4.32 3.61 0.62
C THR A 133 3.15 2.99 -0.11
N VAL A 134 2.19 3.81 -0.52
CA VAL A 134 1.02 3.38 -1.28
C VAL A 134 0.78 4.30 -2.46
N THR A 135 0.44 3.72 -3.60
CA THR A 135 -0.08 4.44 -4.77
C THR A 135 -1.35 3.76 -5.23
N LYS A 136 -2.44 4.51 -5.33
CA LYS A 136 -3.77 4.04 -5.70
C LYS A 136 -4.25 4.85 -6.88
N ARG A 137 -4.77 4.18 -7.91
CA ARG A 137 -5.31 4.81 -9.12
C ARG A 137 -6.71 4.29 -9.36
N LEU A 138 -7.62 5.21 -9.66
CA LEU A 138 -8.99 4.95 -10.07
C LEU A 138 -9.21 5.66 -11.41
N ALA A 139 -9.79 4.95 -12.39
CA ALA A 139 -10.23 5.51 -13.66
C ALA A 139 -11.29 4.59 -14.30
N ASP A 140 -11.87 4.99 -15.44
CA ASP A 140 -12.83 4.19 -16.21
C ASP A 140 -12.28 2.79 -16.59
N GLY A 141 -10.97 2.68 -16.78
CA GLY A 141 -10.28 1.42 -17.12
C GLY A 141 -10.17 0.42 -15.96
N GLY A 142 -10.39 0.87 -14.72
CA GLY A 142 -10.28 0.02 -13.53
C GLY A 142 -9.58 0.68 -12.36
N ILE A 143 -9.06 -0.17 -11.48
CA ILE A 143 -8.36 0.20 -10.25
C ILE A 143 -6.97 -0.42 -10.26
N SER A 144 -5.98 0.33 -9.78
CA SER A 144 -4.65 -0.20 -9.47
C SER A 144 -4.21 0.27 -8.09
N VAL A 145 -3.68 -0.65 -7.28
CA VAL A 145 -3.14 -0.33 -5.94
C VAL A 145 -1.77 -0.97 -5.79
N THR A 146 -0.75 -0.15 -5.64
CA THR A 146 0.62 -0.58 -5.29
C THR A 146 0.89 -0.25 -3.83
N ARG A 147 1.45 -1.20 -3.09
CA ARG A 147 1.87 -1.07 -1.70
C ARG A 147 3.29 -1.61 -1.54
N GLU A 148 4.17 -0.81 -0.97
CA GLU A 148 5.58 -1.16 -0.78
C GLU A 148 5.99 -0.91 0.67
N ALA A 149 6.61 -1.90 1.31
CA ALA A 149 7.19 -1.74 2.64
C ALA A 149 8.69 -1.42 2.54
N ALA A 150 9.16 -0.43 3.30
CA ALA A 150 10.50 0.12 3.13
C ALA A 150 11.66 -0.84 3.49
N GLN A 151 11.47 -1.78 4.41
CA GLN A 151 12.56 -2.64 4.94
C GLN A 151 12.40 -4.11 4.54
N GLY A 152 12.76 -4.44 3.30
CA GLY A 152 12.84 -5.83 2.83
C GLY A 152 11.50 -6.57 2.89
N GLY A 153 10.40 -5.83 2.93
CA GLY A 153 9.06 -6.39 2.88
C GLY A 153 8.60 -6.66 1.46
N THR A 154 7.43 -7.29 1.35
CA THR A 154 6.79 -7.59 0.08
C THR A 154 6.23 -6.32 -0.55
N ALA A 155 6.53 -6.09 -1.82
CA ALA A 155 5.77 -5.17 -2.67
C ALA A 155 4.54 -5.91 -3.20
N GLU A 156 3.36 -5.30 -3.08
CA GLU A 156 2.10 -5.86 -3.57
C GLU A 156 1.48 -4.86 -4.55
N THR A 157 1.25 -5.29 -5.79
CA THR A 157 0.51 -4.51 -6.80
C THR A 157 -0.74 -5.27 -7.18
N SER A 158 -1.90 -4.67 -6.96
CA SER A 158 -3.18 -5.16 -7.46
C SER A 158 -3.66 -4.36 -8.67
N TRP A 159 -4.37 -5.05 -9.54
CA TRP A 159 -5.06 -4.48 -10.69
C TRP A 159 -6.42 -5.15 -10.86
N SER A 160 -7.46 -4.34 -11.06
CA SER A 160 -8.83 -4.79 -11.29
C SER A 160 -9.41 -4.02 -12.47
N PRO A 161 -9.71 -4.67 -13.62
CA PRO A 161 -10.40 -4.01 -14.71
C PRO A 161 -11.85 -3.70 -14.31
N SER A 162 -12.45 -2.67 -14.90
CA SER A 162 -13.79 -2.20 -14.50
C SER A 162 -14.94 -3.16 -14.84
N ASP A 163 -14.70 -4.14 -15.70
CA ASP A 163 -15.67 -5.16 -16.15
C ASP A 163 -15.47 -6.55 -15.52
N ASP A 164 -14.48 -6.73 -14.65
CA ASP A 164 -14.23 -7.96 -13.90
C ASP A 164 -14.40 -7.69 -12.39
N PRO A 165 -15.21 -8.48 -11.66
CA PRO A 165 -15.34 -8.31 -10.22
C PRO A 165 -14.08 -8.71 -9.44
N ARG A 166 -13.06 -9.29 -10.08
CA ARG A 166 -11.84 -9.79 -9.42
C ARG A 166 -10.71 -8.76 -9.42
N ALA A 167 -9.74 -8.97 -8.54
CA ALA A 167 -8.44 -8.31 -8.59
C ALA A 167 -7.34 -9.33 -8.86
N PHE A 168 -6.41 -8.98 -9.74
CA PHE A 168 -5.19 -9.71 -9.98
C PHE A 168 -4.09 -9.04 -9.17
N VAL A 169 -3.30 -9.83 -8.45
CA VAL A 169 -2.31 -9.30 -7.52
C VAL A 169 -0.96 -9.95 -7.80
N GLN A 170 0.04 -9.11 -8.07
CA GLN A 170 1.45 -9.48 -8.09
C GLN A 170 2.06 -9.14 -6.73
N MET A 171 2.81 -10.08 -6.16
CA MET A 171 3.56 -9.89 -4.93
C MET A 171 5.04 -10.20 -5.18
N GLU A 172 5.92 -9.26 -4.83
CA GLU A 172 7.35 -9.37 -5.06
C GLU A 172 8.11 -9.24 -3.73
N SER A 173 9.07 -10.13 -3.47
CA SER A 173 9.98 -10.04 -2.33
C SER A 173 11.37 -10.52 -2.73
N GLY A 174 12.29 -9.59 -2.94
CA GLY A 174 13.64 -9.91 -3.43
C GLY A 174 13.62 -10.42 -4.87
N PHE A 175 13.87 -11.71 -5.07
CA PHE A 175 13.81 -12.37 -6.39
C PHE A 175 12.60 -13.32 -6.52
N GLU A 176 11.80 -13.43 -5.48
CA GLU A 176 10.60 -14.26 -5.47
C GLU A 176 9.39 -13.42 -5.90
N GLU A 177 8.58 -13.98 -6.79
CA GLU A 177 7.36 -13.39 -7.30
C GLU A 177 6.23 -14.42 -7.14
N HIS A 178 5.08 -13.96 -6.64
CA HIS A 178 3.87 -14.77 -6.49
C HIS A 178 2.67 -14.01 -7.01
N TYR A 179 1.67 -14.74 -7.48
CA TYR A 179 0.42 -14.20 -7.98
C TYR A 179 -0.76 -14.72 -7.17
N ARG A 180 -1.75 -13.86 -6.93
CA ARG A 180 -3.07 -14.28 -6.43
C ARG A 180 -4.19 -13.58 -7.17
N ILE A 181 -5.37 -14.17 -7.09
CA ILE A 181 -6.62 -13.60 -7.59
C ILE A 181 -7.55 -13.40 -6.39
N ASP A 182 -7.86 -12.14 -6.10
CA ASP A 182 -8.87 -11.79 -5.10
C ASP A 182 -10.24 -11.79 -5.78
N ASN A 183 -11.24 -12.44 -5.18
CA ASN A 183 -12.59 -12.57 -5.76
C ASN A 183 -13.40 -11.27 -5.77
N GLN A 184 -12.85 -10.20 -5.19
CA GLN A 184 -13.48 -8.89 -5.10
C GLN A 184 -12.45 -7.82 -5.41
N ALA A 185 -12.77 -7.00 -6.40
CA ALA A 185 -12.06 -5.77 -6.70
C ALA A 185 -12.18 -4.80 -5.51
N PRO A 186 -11.15 -3.97 -5.24
CA PRO A 186 -11.26 -2.92 -4.25
C PRO A 186 -12.45 -1.99 -4.54
N GLU A 187 -13.15 -1.55 -3.51
CA GLU A 187 -14.23 -0.59 -3.72
C GLU A 187 -13.65 0.79 -4.09
N PRO A 188 -14.19 1.49 -5.10
CA PRO A 188 -13.69 2.82 -5.50
C PRO A 188 -13.56 3.81 -4.32
N ASN A 189 -14.49 3.77 -3.37
CA ASN A 189 -14.49 4.63 -2.18
C ASN A 189 -13.31 4.37 -1.23
N GLU A 190 -12.80 3.13 -1.19
CA GLU A 190 -11.62 2.76 -0.40
C GLU A 190 -10.32 3.17 -1.11
N VAL A 191 -10.32 3.13 -2.45
CA VAL A 191 -9.19 3.57 -3.29
C VAL A 191 -8.93 5.06 -3.08
N VAL A 192 -9.97 5.89 -3.02
CA VAL A 192 -9.86 7.34 -2.74
C VAL A 192 -9.91 7.71 -1.25
N GLU A 193 -9.88 6.71 -0.35
CA GLU A 193 -9.79 6.88 1.11
C GLU A 193 -10.89 7.75 1.79
N PHE A 194 -12.10 7.80 1.23
CA PHE A 194 -13.18 8.67 1.76
C PHE A 194 -13.46 8.46 3.24
N ARG A 195 -13.49 7.20 3.70
CA ARG A 195 -13.71 6.89 5.12
C ARG A 195 -12.62 7.49 6.01
N ARG A 196 -11.36 7.39 5.60
CA ARG A 196 -10.21 7.91 6.36
C ARG A 196 -10.28 9.43 6.43
N PHE A 197 -10.52 10.07 5.30
CA PHE A 197 -10.65 11.51 5.22
C PHE A 197 -11.80 12.04 6.08
N ARG A 198 -12.97 11.39 6.04
CA ARG A 198 -14.11 11.75 6.89
C ARG A 198 -13.79 11.68 8.38
N LEU A 199 -13.10 10.63 8.81
CA LEU A 199 -12.71 10.44 10.21
C LEU A 199 -11.71 11.51 10.65
N LEU A 200 -10.72 11.86 9.81
CA LEU A 200 -9.76 12.92 10.10
C LEU A 200 -10.45 14.29 10.21
N LEU A 201 -11.28 14.64 9.22
CA LEU A 201 -12.00 15.91 9.22
C LEU A 201 -12.90 16.08 10.44
N ALA A 202 -13.59 15.00 10.86
CA ALA A 202 -14.46 15.03 12.03
C ALA A 202 -13.68 15.01 13.35
N GLY A 203 -12.52 14.33 13.37
CA GLY A 203 -11.71 14.16 14.57
C GLY A 203 -10.86 15.38 14.92
N ALA A 204 -10.44 16.17 13.93
CA ALA A 204 -9.61 17.36 14.11
C ALA A 204 -10.44 18.63 14.34
N GLU A 205 -9.97 19.49 15.25
CA GLU A 205 -10.42 20.89 15.33
C GLU A 205 -9.54 21.73 14.41
N TRP A 206 -10.12 22.35 13.37
CA TRP A 206 -9.38 23.08 12.34
C TRP A 206 -9.34 24.57 12.63
N GLY A 207 -8.15 25.17 12.50
CA GLY A 207 -7.96 26.61 12.63
C GLY A 207 -8.36 27.40 11.38
N GLU A 208 -8.08 28.70 11.41
CA GLU A 208 -8.20 29.59 10.25
C GLU A 208 -7.22 29.22 9.13
N ALA A 209 -7.52 29.68 7.91
CA ALA A 209 -6.65 29.51 6.75
C ALA A 209 -5.27 30.14 6.99
N LYS A 210 -4.20 29.38 6.74
CA LYS A 210 -2.82 29.81 7.00
C LYS A 210 -2.20 30.55 5.84
N GLU A 211 -2.25 29.95 4.66
CA GLU A 211 -1.65 30.47 3.44
C GLU A 211 -2.27 29.82 2.22
N VAL A 212 -2.02 30.42 1.05
CA VAL A 212 -2.29 29.80 -0.24
C VAL A 212 -0.96 29.31 -0.79
N ALA A 213 -0.90 28.03 -1.15
CA ALA A 213 0.24 27.40 -1.76
C ALA A 213 -0.08 27.05 -3.22
N GLU A 214 0.90 27.24 -4.10
CA GLU A 214 0.86 26.68 -5.45
C GLU A 214 1.12 25.17 -5.37
N THR A 215 0.36 24.39 -6.12
CA THR A 215 0.51 22.95 -6.22
C THR A 215 1.42 22.57 -7.39
N ASP A 216 1.93 21.34 -7.41
CA ASP A 216 2.83 20.88 -8.48
C ASP A 216 2.20 20.92 -9.89
N ASP A 217 0.88 20.91 -9.97
CA ASP A 217 0.07 21.03 -11.19
C ASP A 217 -0.28 22.49 -11.56
N GLY A 218 0.32 23.48 -10.88
CA GLY A 218 0.11 24.91 -11.15
C GLY A 218 -1.26 25.43 -10.70
N GLN A 219 -1.97 24.67 -9.86
CA GLN A 219 -3.19 25.13 -9.20
C GLN A 219 -2.85 25.78 -7.85
N TYR A 220 -3.85 26.36 -7.19
CA TYR A 220 -3.69 26.90 -5.85
C TYR A 220 -4.54 26.10 -4.85
N ALA A 221 -3.98 25.92 -3.65
CA ALA A 221 -4.67 25.32 -2.53
C ALA A 221 -4.48 26.15 -1.27
N VAL A 222 -5.52 26.25 -0.45
CA VAL A 222 -5.45 26.88 0.86
C VAL A 222 -5.09 25.85 1.93
N VAL A 223 -4.13 26.20 2.78
CA VAL A 223 -3.62 25.33 3.84
C VAL A 223 -4.31 25.62 5.16
N TYR A 224 -4.75 24.56 5.83
CA TYR A 224 -5.29 24.58 7.19
C TYR A 224 -4.49 23.66 8.10
N GLU A 225 -4.37 24.05 9.37
CA GLU A 225 -3.75 23.24 10.41
C GLU A 225 -4.78 22.93 11.50
N ALA A 226 -4.68 21.74 12.08
CA ALA A 226 -5.44 21.39 13.26
C ALA A 226 -4.91 22.17 14.48
N THR A 227 -5.83 22.72 15.27
CA THR A 227 -5.55 23.41 16.54
C THR A 227 -5.83 22.52 17.75
N GLY A 228 -6.45 21.36 17.55
CA GLY A 228 -6.83 20.44 18.62
C GLY A 228 -7.57 19.20 18.10
N VAL A 229 -8.16 18.46 19.06
CA VAL A 229 -8.98 17.28 18.80
C VAL A 229 -10.45 17.65 19.04
N ALA A 230 -11.27 17.56 17.99
CA ALA A 230 -12.71 17.78 18.06
C ALA A 230 -13.47 16.50 18.47
N ASP A 231 -13.06 15.34 17.95
CA ASP A 231 -13.65 14.04 18.28
C ASP A 231 -12.56 12.95 18.35
N GLU A 232 -12.16 12.62 19.58
CA GLU A 232 -11.16 11.61 19.86
C GLU A 232 -11.54 10.22 19.32
N GLN A 233 -12.83 9.85 19.35
CA GLN A 233 -13.27 8.53 18.89
C GLN A 233 -13.15 8.37 17.38
N SER A 234 -13.30 9.46 16.63
CA SER A 234 -13.03 9.46 15.19
C SER A 234 -11.54 9.28 14.90
N LEU A 235 -10.66 9.90 15.69
CA LEU A 235 -9.20 9.73 15.56
C LEU A 235 -8.71 8.34 15.98
N LEU A 236 -9.26 7.75 17.05
CA LEU A 236 -8.95 6.37 17.46
C LEU A 236 -9.44 5.29 16.48
N ARG A 237 -10.25 5.67 15.47
CA ARG A 237 -10.58 4.79 14.33
C ARG A 237 -9.55 4.88 13.21
N LEU A 238 -8.69 5.90 13.21
CA LEU A 238 -7.56 6.03 12.28
C LEU A 238 -6.35 5.26 12.79
N VAL A 239 -6.06 5.39 14.09
CA VAL A 239 -4.96 4.70 14.77
C VAL A 239 -5.50 3.90 15.94
N PHE A 240 -5.09 2.64 16.06
CA PHE A 240 -5.54 1.79 17.15
C PHE A 240 -5.02 2.27 18.50
N GLY A 241 -5.93 2.55 19.43
CA GLY A 241 -5.60 2.83 20.82
C GLY A 241 -6.81 3.15 21.69
N ASP A 242 -6.54 3.40 22.97
CA ASP A 242 -7.52 3.67 24.02
C ASP A 242 -7.75 5.19 24.19
N ARG A 243 -6.72 6.02 23.97
CA ARG A 243 -6.79 7.49 24.02
C ARG A 243 -5.76 8.14 23.10
N VAL A 244 -6.05 9.35 22.62
CA VAL A 244 -5.10 10.17 21.85
C VAL A 244 -4.22 10.94 22.84
N ALA A 245 -2.91 10.77 22.72
CA ALA A 245 -1.92 11.47 23.54
C ALA A 245 -1.42 12.76 22.86
N GLU A 246 -1.13 12.67 21.55
CA GLU A 246 -0.62 13.77 20.72
C GLU A 246 -1.26 13.70 19.34
N PHE A 247 -1.57 14.86 18.75
CA PHE A 247 -2.17 14.97 17.44
C PHE A 247 -1.79 16.28 16.75
N GLU A 248 -1.24 16.17 15.55
CA GLU A 248 -1.01 17.28 14.62
C GLU A 248 -1.55 16.88 13.24
N ALA A 249 -2.13 17.83 12.51
CA ALA A 249 -2.58 17.59 11.15
C ALA A 249 -2.59 18.88 10.33
N ALA A 250 -2.37 18.74 9.02
CA ALA A 250 -2.57 19.80 8.04
C ALA A 250 -3.28 19.24 6.81
N LEU A 251 -4.00 20.11 6.10
CA LEU A 251 -4.60 19.77 4.82
C LEU A 251 -4.53 20.95 3.85
N ALA A 252 -4.48 20.65 2.55
CA ALA A 252 -4.49 21.62 1.48
C ALA A 252 -5.76 21.44 0.62
N VAL A 253 -6.62 22.46 0.55
CA VAL A 253 -7.90 22.42 -0.20
C VAL A 253 -7.79 23.24 -1.48
N THR A 254 -8.07 22.64 -2.63
CA THR A 254 -8.08 23.36 -3.92
C THR A 254 -9.35 24.20 -4.10
N GLU A 255 -9.34 25.14 -5.04
CA GLU A 255 -10.54 25.91 -5.41
C GLU A 255 -11.67 25.02 -5.95
N SER A 256 -11.34 23.89 -6.57
CA SER A 256 -12.32 22.89 -7.04
C SER A 256 -12.98 22.10 -5.92
N GLY A 257 -12.46 22.19 -4.68
CA GLY A 257 -13.08 21.63 -3.50
C GLY A 257 -12.65 20.22 -3.11
N HIS A 258 -11.70 19.62 -3.84
CA HIS A 258 -11.01 18.42 -3.35
C HIS A 258 -9.82 18.80 -2.47
N VAL A 259 -9.54 17.95 -1.47
CA VAL A 259 -8.32 18.03 -0.67
C VAL A 259 -7.18 17.37 -1.43
N ARG A 260 -6.18 18.18 -1.78
CA ARG A 260 -5.01 17.81 -2.58
C ARG A 260 -3.98 17.07 -1.75
N GLU A 261 -3.79 17.50 -0.51
CA GLU A 261 -2.79 16.92 0.40
C GLU A 261 -3.32 16.89 1.82
N ILE A 262 -2.97 15.82 2.53
CA ILE A 262 -3.25 15.60 3.95
C ILE A 262 -1.96 15.12 4.59
N THR A 263 -1.58 15.75 5.69
CA THR A 263 -0.56 15.24 6.60
C THR A 263 -1.13 15.13 8.00
N TYR A 264 -0.83 14.06 8.72
CA TYR A 264 -1.12 13.98 10.14
C TYR A 264 -0.12 13.10 10.88
N ASP A 265 0.10 13.44 12.14
CA ASP A 265 0.88 12.69 13.11
C ASP A 265 0.02 12.48 14.34
N ILE A 266 -0.30 11.22 14.63
CA ILE A 266 -1.12 10.86 15.76
C ILE A 266 -0.42 9.84 16.63
N THR A 267 -0.33 10.14 17.93
CA THR A 267 0.11 9.17 18.92
C THR A 267 -1.06 8.79 19.82
N ALA A 268 -1.41 7.51 19.84
CA ALA A 268 -2.39 6.94 20.75
C ALA A 268 -1.70 6.10 21.83
N GLU A 269 -2.31 6.06 23.01
CA GLU A 269 -1.95 5.08 24.04
C GLU A 269 -2.73 3.80 23.89
N THR A 270 -2.12 2.70 24.29
CA THR A 270 -2.68 1.37 24.29
C THR A 270 -2.35 0.72 25.63
N GLY A 271 -3.07 -0.33 26.02
CA GLY A 271 -2.70 -1.15 27.18
C GLY A 271 -1.25 -1.68 27.18
N ASN A 272 -0.57 -1.70 26.03
CA ASN A 272 0.79 -2.22 25.85
C ASN A 272 1.86 -1.14 25.56
N GLY A 273 1.52 0.15 25.64
CA GLY A 273 2.44 1.26 25.35
C GLY A 273 1.83 2.30 24.41
N ARG A 274 2.67 3.02 23.66
CA ARG A 274 2.22 4.03 22.69
C ARG A 274 2.32 3.48 21.26
N ARG A 275 1.38 3.89 20.41
CA ARG A 275 1.41 3.70 18.95
C ARG A 275 1.35 5.08 18.29
N ARG A 276 2.32 5.36 17.42
CA ARG A 276 2.37 6.59 16.61
C ARG A 276 2.21 6.24 15.14
N GLU A 277 1.44 7.04 14.42
CA GLU A 277 1.32 6.97 12.97
C GLU A 277 1.54 8.36 12.38
N GLU A 278 2.53 8.47 11.51
CA GLU A 278 2.80 9.64 10.67
C GLU A 278 2.35 9.31 9.25
N VAL A 279 1.49 10.15 8.67
CA VAL A 279 0.84 9.89 7.39
C VAL A 279 0.90 11.12 6.51
N THR A 280 1.32 10.90 5.26
CA THR A 280 1.22 11.88 4.16
C THR A 280 0.39 11.24 3.05
N ARG A 281 -0.59 11.96 2.51
CA ARG A 281 -1.43 11.55 1.39
C ARG A 281 -1.63 12.71 0.43
N ALA A 282 -1.39 12.46 -0.85
CA ALA A 282 -1.64 13.38 -1.94
C ALA A 282 -2.68 12.80 -2.91
N VAL A 283 -3.66 13.61 -3.29
CA VAL A 283 -4.64 13.33 -4.33
C VAL A 283 -4.26 14.14 -5.57
N THR A 284 -3.90 13.47 -6.65
CA THR A 284 -3.38 14.04 -7.92
C THR A 284 -4.21 13.54 -9.11
N GLY A 285 -4.03 14.14 -10.29
CA GLY A 285 -4.57 13.62 -11.56
C GLY A 285 -6.09 13.46 -11.55
N VAL A 286 -6.80 14.36 -10.88
CA VAL A 286 -8.27 14.35 -10.78
C VAL A 286 -8.88 14.63 -12.16
N GLY A 287 -9.58 13.64 -12.71
CA GLY A 287 -10.14 13.66 -14.07
C GLY A 287 -9.16 13.33 -15.19
N GLU A 288 -7.89 13.08 -14.86
CA GLU A 288 -6.80 12.84 -15.83
C GLU A 288 -6.13 11.47 -15.65
N THR A 289 -6.30 10.84 -14.48
CA THR A 289 -5.68 9.56 -14.16
C THR A 289 -6.18 8.47 -15.12
N THR A 290 -5.27 7.61 -15.54
CA THR A 290 -5.57 6.41 -16.33
C THR A 290 -5.07 5.18 -15.59
N VAL A 291 -5.71 4.03 -15.88
CA VAL A 291 -5.31 2.72 -15.37
C VAL A 291 -5.21 1.80 -16.57
N GLU A 292 -3.98 1.43 -16.92
CA GLU A 292 -3.71 0.47 -18.00
C GLU A 292 -3.57 -0.94 -17.41
N GLU A 293 -3.83 -1.95 -18.24
CA GLU A 293 -3.57 -3.34 -17.88
C GLU A 293 -2.05 -3.57 -17.79
N PRO A 294 -1.53 -4.03 -16.64
CA PRO A 294 -0.10 -4.28 -16.50
C PRO A 294 0.34 -5.55 -17.22
N ASP A 295 1.59 -5.60 -17.68
CA ASP A 295 2.13 -6.72 -18.46
C ASP A 295 2.05 -8.07 -17.73
N TRP A 296 2.10 -8.06 -16.39
CA TRP A 296 2.00 -9.26 -15.55
C TRP A 296 0.56 -9.76 -15.36
N ALA A 297 -0.47 -9.00 -15.75
CA ALA A 297 -1.87 -9.39 -15.54
C ALA A 297 -2.25 -10.68 -16.28
N ALA A 298 -1.62 -10.95 -17.42
CA ALA A 298 -1.81 -12.21 -18.14
C ALA A 298 -1.29 -13.40 -17.31
N THR A 299 -0.08 -13.28 -16.77
CA THR A 299 0.52 -14.28 -15.87
C THR A 299 -0.33 -14.47 -14.62
N ALA A 300 -0.79 -13.38 -13.99
CA ALA A 300 -1.63 -13.47 -12.79
C ALA A 300 -2.97 -14.19 -13.04
N ARG A 301 -3.56 -14.07 -14.25
CA ARG A 301 -4.77 -14.83 -14.61
C ARG A 301 -4.51 -16.32 -14.74
N GLU A 302 -3.37 -16.70 -15.30
CA GLU A 302 -2.99 -18.09 -15.54
C GLU A 302 -2.49 -18.78 -14.26
N GLU A 303 -1.61 -18.10 -13.53
CA GLU A 303 -0.84 -18.69 -12.43
C GLU A 303 -1.32 -18.26 -11.04
N GLY A 304 -2.12 -17.20 -10.95
CA GLY A 304 -2.57 -16.62 -9.69
C GLY A 304 -3.46 -17.57 -8.92
N VAL A 305 -3.06 -17.84 -7.66
CA VAL A 305 -3.83 -18.69 -6.76
C VAL A 305 -5.16 -18.02 -6.42
N GLN A 306 -6.24 -18.76 -6.56
CA GLN A 306 -7.60 -18.29 -6.28
C GLN A 306 -8.29 -19.31 -5.40
N PHE A 307 -9.00 -18.84 -4.38
CA PHE A 307 -9.77 -19.70 -3.49
C PHE A 307 -11.21 -19.20 -3.38
N GLU A 308 -12.16 -20.12 -3.32
CA GLU A 308 -13.54 -19.85 -2.92
C GLU A 308 -13.74 -20.29 -1.48
N MET A 309 -14.62 -19.58 -0.75
CA MET A 309 -14.84 -19.81 0.67
C MET A 309 -16.33 -19.86 0.97
N GLU A 310 -16.76 -20.93 1.63
CA GLU A 310 -18.14 -21.13 2.05
C GLU A 310 -18.19 -21.60 3.50
N THR A 311 -19.12 -21.08 4.28
CA THR A 311 -19.39 -21.61 5.62
C THR A 311 -20.21 -22.89 5.50
N THR A 312 -19.90 -23.92 6.28
CA THR A 312 -20.70 -25.15 6.31
C THR A 312 -22.12 -24.90 6.84
N ASP A 313 -23.07 -25.78 6.49
CA ASP A 313 -24.48 -25.64 6.88
C ASP A 313 -24.71 -25.58 8.40
N ASP A 314 -23.84 -26.22 9.17
CA ASP A 314 -23.85 -26.19 10.64
C ASP A 314 -23.14 -24.96 11.23
N GLY A 315 -22.41 -24.19 10.41
CA GLY A 315 -21.62 -23.02 10.80
C GLY A 315 -20.45 -23.32 11.75
N ALA A 316 -20.06 -24.58 11.90
CA ALA A 316 -18.93 -24.98 12.74
C ALA A 316 -17.58 -24.94 11.99
N ALA A 317 -17.62 -24.92 10.66
CA ALA A 317 -16.45 -24.91 9.81
C ALA A 317 -16.60 -23.99 8.60
N VAL A 318 -15.47 -23.77 7.93
CA VAL A 318 -15.38 -23.10 6.64
C VAL A 318 -14.73 -24.06 5.65
N ALA A 319 -15.37 -24.25 4.50
CA ALA A 319 -14.78 -24.92 3.35
C ALA A 319 -14.07 -23.89 2.47
N VAL A 320 -12.85 -24.21 2.04
CA VAL A 320 -12.02 -23.38 1.18
C VAL A 320 -11.57 -24.25 0.01
N GLU A 321 -12.01 -23.92 -1.20
CA GLU A 321 -11.66 -24.64 -2.42
C GLU A 321 -10.65 -23.84 -3.23
N MET A 322 -9.55 -24.46 -3.65
CA MET A 322 -8.61 -23.84 -4.58
C MET A 322 -9.16 -23.96 -6.00
N VAL A 323 -9.56 -22.85 -6.61
CA VAL A 323 -10.23 -22.86 -7.93
C VAL A 323 -9.33 -22.44 -9.09
N ASN A 324 -8.14 -21.91 -8.81
CA ASN A 324 -7.15 -21.53 -9.83
C ASN A 324 -5.72 -21.47 -9.25
N GLY A 325 -4.74 -21.52 -10.16
CA GLY A 325 -3.35 -21.12 -9.91
C GLY A 325 -2.37 -22.26 -9.62
N ASN A 326 -1.13 -21.87 -9.36
CA ASN A 326 -0.02 -22.77 -9.07
C ASN A 326 -0.19 -23.48 -7.72
N GLU A 327 0.45 -24.66 -7.58
CA GLU A 327 0.44 -25.43 -6.33
C GLU A 327 0.83 -24.58 -5.12
N VAL A 328 0.04 -24.66 -4.05
CA VAL A 328 0.38 -24.05 -2.75
C VAL A 328 1.09 -25.10 -1.91
N PRO A 329 2.33 -24.85 -1.48
CA PRO A 329 3.14 -25.89 -0.86
C PRO A 329 2.73 -26.16 0.60
N ALA A 330 3.04 -27.34 1.11
CA ALA A 330 2.64 -27.77 2.45
C ALA A 330 3.21 -26.89 3.59
N GLU A 331 4.32 -26.17 3.36
CA GLU A 331 4.84 -25.21 4.34
C GLU A 331 3.95 -23.98 4.54
N ALA A 332 2.97 -23.75 3.66
CA ALA A 332 2.07 -22.64 3.80
C ALA A 332 1.27 -22.75 5.10
N ARG A 333 1.02 -21.60 5.73
CA ARG A 333 0.30 -21.47 6.98
C ARG A 333 -1.14 -21.07 6.69
N VAL A 334 -2.06 -21.84 7.24
CA VAL A 334 -3.48 -21.52 7.25
C VAL A 334 -3.89 -21.03 8.63
N ALA A 335 -4.75 -20.02 8.68
CA ALA A 335 -5.34 -19.49 9.88
C ALA A 335 -6.84 -19.28 9.70
N LEU A 336 -7.60 -19.51 10.77
CA LEU A 336 -9.01 -19.20 10.89
C LEU A 336 -9.21 -18.36 12.15
N SER A 337 -10.02 -17.31 12.05
CA SER A 337 -10.40 -16.48 13.19
C SER A 337 -11.88 -16.13 13.16
N ASP A 338 -12.44 -15.96 14.34
CA ASP A 338 -13.81 -15.50 14.58
C ASP A 338 -13.84 -14.50 15.75
N ALA A 339 -15.03 -14.17 16.26
CA ALA A 339 -15.18 -13.25 17.39
C ALA A 339 -14.59 -13.78 18.71
N GLN A 340 -14.40 -15.10 18.86
CA GLN A 340 -13.94 -15.72 20.11
C GLN A 340 -12.43 -16.02 20.10
N GLY A 341 -11.80 -16.16 18.94
CA GLY A 341 -10.38 -16.39 18.87
C GLY A 341 -9.83 -16.67 17.48
N ARG A 342 -8.60 -17.18 17.47
CA ARG A 342 -7.86 -17.49 16.24
C ARG A 342 -7.02 -18.75 16.44
N GLY A 343 -7.10 -19.67 15.48
CA GLY A 343 -6.24 -20.82 15.34
C GLY A 343 -5.38 -20.71 14.08
N GLN A 344 -4.22 -21.37 14.06
CA GLN A 344 -3.37 -21.48 12.88
C GLN A 344 -2.58 -22.79 12.88
N THR A 345 -2.29 -23.31 11.70
CA THR A 345 -1.41 -24.47 11.50
C THR A 345 -0.73 -24.40 10.13
N GLN A 346 0.22 -25.30 9.86
CA GLN A 346 0.71 -25.56 8.49
C GLN A 346 -0.28 -26.44 7.75
N LEU A 347 -0.29 -26.33 6.42
CA LEU A 347 -1.06 -27.24 5.58
C LEU A 347 -0.59 -28.69 5.78
N PRO A 348 -1.50 -29.66 5.82
CA PRO A 348 -1.13 -31.07 5.96
C PRO A 348 -0.43 -31.61 4.71
N ASP A 349 -0.87 -31.16 3.53
CA ASP A 349 -0.40 -31.54 2.21
C ASP A 349 -0.42 -30.31 1.27
N PRO A 350 0.34 -30.32 0.16
CA PRO A 350 0.23 -29.28 -0.87
C PRO A 350 -1.20 -29.22 -1.44
N LEU A 351 -1.63 -28.03 -1.87
CA LEU A 351 -2.92 -27.82 -2.52
C LEU A 351 -2.74 -27.55 -4.00
N THR A 352 -3.61 -28.15 -4.79
CA THR A 352 -3.75 -27.95 -6.22
C THR A 352 -5.17 -27.53 -6.56
N THR A 353 -5.38 -27.05 -7.79
CA THR A 353 -6.72 -26.64 -8.24
C THR A 353 -7.70 -27.83 -8.16
N GLY A 354 -8.83 -27.62 -7.49
CA GLY A 354 -9.87 -28.60 -7.19
C GLY A 354 -9.78 -29.20 -5.78
N ASP A 355 -8.68 -28.97 -5.05
CA ASP A 355 -8.56 -29.40 -3.66
C ASP A 355 -9.41 -28.52 -2.72
N GLN A 356 -10.02 -29.15 -1.73
CA GLN A 356 -10.88 -28.50 -0.74
C GLN A 356 -10.34 -28.72 0.67
N LEU A 357 -10.31 -27.65 1.46
CA LEU A 357 -9.92 -27.64 2.86
C LEU A 357 -11.10 -27.26 3.75
N PHE A 358 -11.34 -28.05 4.77
CA PHE A 358 -12.29 -27.73 5.83
C PHE A 358 -11.54 -27.28 7.07
N LEU A 359 -11.87 -26.08 7.55
CA LEU A 359 -11.22 -25.40 8.64
C LEU A 359 -12.23 -25.20 9.78
N ALA A 360 -11.90 -25.69 10.98
CA ALA A 360 -12.73 -25.49 12.17
C ALA A 360 -11.88 -25.03 13.36
N LEU A 361 -12.47 -24.20 14.23
CA LEU A 361 -11.85 -23.86 15.51
C LEU A 361 -12.32 -24.85 16.57
N THR A 362 -11.42 -25.34 17.42
CA THR A 362 -11.79 -26.15 18.58
C THR A 362 -12.24 -25.26 19.75
N GLU A 363 -12.79 -25.87 20.80
CA GLU A 363 -13.13 -25.19 22.07
C GLU A 363 -11.96 -24.39 22.70
N GLN A 364 -10.72 -24.75 22.37
CA GLN A 364 -9.51 -24.08 22.87
C GLN A 364 -8.90 -23.13 21.83
N ASN A 365 -9.64 -22.77 20.77
CA ASN A 365 -9.18 -21.96 19.63
C ASN A 365 -7.99 -22.58 18.86
N GLY A 366 -7.81 -23.90 18.94
CA GLY A 366 -6.92 -24.63 18.03
C GLY A 366 -7.55 -24.73 16.64
N LEU A 367 -6.73 -24.77 15.58
CA LEU A 367 -7.22 -24.97 14.21
C LEU A 367 -7.18 -26.46 13.86
N SER A 368 -8.35 -27.02 13.56
CA SER A 368 -8.52 -28.36 12.98
C SER A 368 -8.67 -28.22 11.46
N VAL A 369 -7.93 -29.02 10.69
CA VAL A 369 -7.87 -28.96 9.22
C VAL A 369 -8.10 -30.36 8.67
N SER A 370 -8.99 -30.48 7.68
CA SER A 370 -9.33 -31.74 7.03
C SER A 370 -9.56 -31.52 5.53
N THR A 371 -9.21 -32.50 4.69
CA THR A 371 -9.58 -32.54 3.27
C THR A 371 -10.81 -33.42 3.01
N ASP A 372 -11.21 -34.23 4.00
CA ASP A 372 -12.29 -35.23 3.90
C ASP A 372 -13.56 -34.76 4.64
N GLY A 373 -13.93 -33.49 4.47
CA GLY A 373 -15.11 -32.89 5.12
C GLY A 373 -14.81 -32.16 6.43
N ALA A 374 -15.85 -31.53 6.99
CA ALA A 374 -15.78 -30.72 8.21
C ALA A 374 -15.27 -31.53 9.42
N PRO A 375 -14.28 -31.02 10.17
CA PRO A 375 -13.82 -31.69 11.39
C PRO A 375 -14.92 -31.78 12.47
N ASP A 376 -15.13 -32.97 13.02
CA ASP A 376 -16.14 -33.24 14.06
C ASP A 376 -15.85 -32.54 15.42
N ASP A 377 -14.63 -32.04 15.61
CA ASP A 377 -14.17 -31.38 16.85
C ASP A 377 -14.29 -29.85 16.82
N GLY A 378 -14.89 -29.31 15.74
CA GLY A 378 -15.17 -27.89 15.57
C GLY A 378 -16.27 -27.37 16.51
N ARG A 379 -16.04 -26.22 17.13
CA ARG A 379 -17.09 -25.43 17.80
C ARG A 379 -17.79 -24.53 16.78
N GLN A 380 -18.99 -24.05 17.13
CA GLN A 380 -19.69 -23.03 16.35
C GLN A 380 -18.81 -21.77 16.22
N LEU A 381 -18.70 -21.24 15.00
CA LEU A 381 -18.05 -19.97 14.75
C LEU A 381 -19.00 -18.81 15.10
N GLU A 382 -18.47 -17.70 15.63
CA GLU A 382 -19.28 -16.56 16.08
C GLU A 382 -18.93 -15.24 15.38
N GLY A 383 -19.96 -14.52 14.94
CA GLY A 383 -19.88 -13.17 14.39
C GLY A 383 -19.32 -13.11 12.96
N PHE A 384 -18.14 -13.66 12.74
CA PHE A 384 -17.48 -13.74 11.44
C PHE A 384 -16.58 -14.97 11.35
N ALA A 385 -16.24 -15.38 10.14
CA ALA A 385 -15.20 -16.35 9.86
C ALA A 385 -14.21 -15.74 8.87
N ARG A 386 -12.97 -15.53 9.32
CA ARG A 386 -11.89 -14.99 8.50
C ARG A 386 -10.80 -16.02 8.31
N VAL A 387 -10.54 -16.38 7.06
CA VAL A 387 -9.48 -17.30 6.66
C VAL A 387 -8.28 -16.53 6.11
N THR A 388 -7.08 -17.03 6.35
CA THR A 388 -5.87 -16.53 5.70
C THR A 388 -4.95 -17.70 5.36
N ILE A 389 -4.43 -17.73 4.13
CA ILE A 389 -3.37 -18.66 3.69
C ILE A 389 -2.14 -17.84 3.34
N ARG A 390 -0.98 -18.22 3.89
CA ARG A 390 0.30 -17.53 3.65
C ARG A 390 1.39 -18.53 3.33
N ASP A 391 2.15 -18.28 2.28
CA ASP A 391 3.41 -18.98 2.04
C ASP A 391 4.57 -18.03 2.33
N ARG A 392 5.40 -18.37 3.32
CA ARG A 392 6.46 -17.51 3.84
C ARG A 392 5.94 -16.09 4.18
N GLY A 393 6.35 -15.07 3.42
CA GLY A 393 5.91 -13.67 3.56
C GLY A 393 4.70 -13.30 2.69
N PHE A 394 4.32 -14.16 1.75
CA PHE A 394 3.27 -13.88 0.77
C PHE A 394 1.90 -14.25 1.30
N GLN A 395 0.94 -13.31 1.24
CA GLN A 395 -0.44 -13.59 1.58
C GLN A 395 -1.18 -14.08 0.34
N LEU A 396 -1.34 -15.40 0.23
CA LEU A 396 -1.94 -16.07 -0.92
C LEU A 396 -3.47 -15.96 -0.92
N PHE A 397 -4.09 -15.91 0.25
CA PHE A 397 -5.54 -15.79 0.38
C PHE A 397 -5.93 -15.04 1.65
N VAL A 398 -6.96 -14.19 1.53
CA VAL A 398 -7.68 -13.63 2.67
C VAL A 398 -9.15 -13.45 2.30
N ALA A 399 -10.04 -13.98 3.12
CA ALA A 399 -11.48 -13.77 2.98
C ALA A 399 -12.14 -13.72 4.36
N GLU A 400 -13.24 -12.98 4.46
CA GLU A 400 -14.07 -12.91 5.65
C GLU A 400 -15.54 -13.07 5.25
N SER A 401 -16.26 -13.93 5.95
CA SER A 401 -17.70 -14.08 5.84
C SER A 401 -18.36 -13.73 7.17
N ARG A 402 -19.53 -13.08 7.11
CA ARG A 402 -20.39 -12.90 8.30
C ARG A 402 -21.26 -14.13 8.48
N LEU A 403 -21.45 -14.53 9.73
CA LEU A 403 -22.17 -15.76 10.13
C LEU A 403 -23.61 -15.48 10.56
#